data_AF-A0A5C7RNX1-F1
#
_entry.id   AF-A0A5C7RNX1-F1
#
_cell.length_a   1.000
_cell.length_b   1.000
_cell.length_c   1.000
_cell.angle_alpha   90.00
_cell.angle_beta   90.00
_cell.angle_gamma   90.00
#
_symmetry.space_group_name_H-M   'P 1'
#
loop_
_entity.id
_entity.type
_entity.pdbx_description
1 polymer ?
#
loop_
_entity_poly.entity_id
_entity_poly.type
_entity_poly.pdbx_seq_one_letter_code
_entity_poly.pdbx_strand_id
1 'polypeptide(L)'
;MAARKKSRLERWLSFNQHRKRFGAKQAVAALRTSDYSALKTQLISDTEQVYTHGAAKDITQHLHNLRAEFAGQAELLYYHAQLIVLIRREYQVAEQFTLFERLWDSEAEFLREHLNTRWLISAADTFADHSTDESMRSLALAASLLVNTIKLQETERYLQAAECLTDQAERQQQLQTGRVALFDGTSAFAVGTDDTLRNLRWRLDALSQTNPMGLVLAELFQRLQTHDTVYQRFRQRHTRAKTAWW
;
A
#
# COMPACT_ATOMS: atom_id res chain seq x y z
N MET A 1 -22.10 -8.29 7.39
CA MET A 1 -22.03 -8.59 5.94
C MET A 1 -21.56 -7.35 5.21
N ALA A 2 -20.59 -7.47 4.30
CA ALA A 2 -20.18 -6.34 3.46
C ALA A 2 -21.36 -5.85 2.60
N ALA A 3 -21.44 -4.55 2.36
CA ALA A 3 -22.48 -3.99 1.50
C ALA A 3 -22.41 -4.61 0.08
N ARG A 4 -23.58 -4.84 -0.53
CA ARG A 4 -23.68 -5.45 -1.87
C ARG A 4 -22.93 -4.62 -2.92
N LYS A 5 -22.08 -5.26 -3.72
CA LYS A 5 -21.47 -4.63 -4.90
C LYS A 5 -22.56 -4.30 -5.95
N LYS A 6 -22.56 -3.06 -6.45
CA LYS A 6 -23.49 -2.62 -7.50
C LYS A 6 -23.24 -3.38 -8.80
N SER A 7 -24.33 -3.73 -9.50
CA SER A 7 -24.28 -4.36 -10.81
C SER A 7 -23.66 -3.41 -11.85
N ARG A 8 -23.27 -3.95 -13.01
CA ARG A 8 -22.74 -3.13 -14.12
C ARG A 8 -23.77 -2.11 -14.60
N LEU A 9 -25.06 -2.47 -14.63
CA LEU A 9 -26.15 -1.58 -15.05
C LEU A 9 -26.40 -0.46 -14.02
N GLU A 10 -26.40 -0.79 -12.72
CA GLU A 10 -26.56 0.20 -11.65
C GLU A 10 -25.42 1.23 -11.63
N ARG A 11 -24.21 0.78 -11.97
CA ARG A 11 -23.05 1.63 -12.16
C ARG A 11 -23.19 2.46 -13.42
N TRP A 12 -23.50 1.84 -14.55
CA TRP A 12 -23.69 2.52 -15.82
C TRP A 12 -24.74 3.63 -15.73
N LEU A 13 -25.88 3.44 -15.07
CA LEU A 13 -26.91 4.47 -14.90
C LEU A 13 -26.59 5.52 -13.81
N SER A 14 -25.46 5.40 -13.12
CA SER A 14 -25.14 6.30 -12.01
C SER A 14 -24.69 7.68 -12.51
N PHE A 15 -25.54 8.69 -12.33
CA PHE A 15 -25.18 10.09 -12.62
C PHE A 15 -23.92 10.56 -11.86
N ASN A 16 -23.74 10.07 -10.62
CA ASN A 16 -22.55 10.35 -9.84
C ASN A 16 -21.29 9.74 -10.48
N GLN A 17 -21.35 8.52 -11.02
CA GLN A 17 -20.20 7.94 -11.74
C GLN A 17 -19.86 8.70 -13.02
N HIS A 18 -20.86 9.15 -13.78
CA HIS A 18 -20.62 9.97 -14.96
C HIS A 18 -19.92 11.29 -14.62
N ARG A 19 -20.40 12.00 -13.60
CA ARG A 19 -19.73 13.21 -13.10
C ARG A 19 -18.30 12.94 -12.69
N LYS A 20 -18.03 11.76 -12.14
CA LYS A 20 -16.69 11.33 -11.72
C LYS A 20 -15.71 11.08 -12.88
N ARG A 21 -16.22 10.85 -14.10
CA ARG A 21 -15.43 10.58 -15.32
C ARG A 21 -15.34 11.81 -16.24
N PHE A 22 -16.01 12.91 -15.92
CA PHE A 22 -15.90 14.16 -16.68
C PHE A 22 -14.44 14.63 -16.67
N GLY A 23 -13.92 15.06 -17.82
CA GLY A 23 -12.51 15.43 -18.03
C GLY A 23 -11.56 14.28 -18.42
N ALA A 24 -11.97 13.01 -18.32
CA ALA A 24 -11.05 11.87 -18.41
C ALA A 24 -10.40 11.69 -19.80
N LYS A 25 -11.11 12.06 -20.87
CA LYS A 25 -10.58 12.05 -22.25
C LYS A 25 -9.35 12.96 -22.37
N GLN A 26 -9.39 14.15 -21.79
CA GLN A 26 -8.29 15.12 -21.83
C GLN A 26 -7.10 14.61 -21.00
N ALA A 27 -7.38 14.06 -19.80
CA ALA A 27 -6.36 13.48 -18.94
C ALA A 27 -5.60 12.32 -19.63
N VAL A 28 -6.30 11.42 -20.32
CA VAL A 28 -5.67 10.27 -21.01
C VAL A 28 -4.83 10.70 -22.21
N ALA A 29 -5.22 11.76 -22.93
CA ALA A 29 -4.43 12.24 -24.06
C ALA A 29 -2.99 12.62 -23.64
N ALA A 30 -2.81 13.11 -22.41
CA ALA A 30 -1.49 13.44 -21.86
C ALA A 30 -0.65 12.22 -21.42
N LEU A 31 -1.26 11.03 -21.26
CA LEU A 31 -0.61 9.82 -20.71
C LEU A 31 -0.08 8.84 -21.78
N ARG A 32 -0.56 8.94 -23.02
CA ARG A 32 -0.35 7.91 -24.07
C ARG A 32 1.05 7.90 -24.70
N THR A 33 1.86 8.91 -24.42
CA THR A 33 3.16 9.14 -25.08
C THR A 33 4.31 9.37 -24.09
N SER A 34 4.18 8.82 -22.89
CA SER A 34 5.12 9.04 -21.80
C SER A 34 6.41 8.22 -21.94
N ASP A 35 7.55 8.90 -22.05
CA ASP A 35 8.87 8.32 -21.85
C ASP A 35 9.19 8.23 -20.36
N TYR A 36 9.27 7.01 -19.82
CA TYR A 36 9.54 6.79 -18.40
C TYR A 36 10.91 7.32 -17.97
N SER A 37 11.91 7.32 -18.86
CA SER A 37 13.23 7.89 -18.53
C SER A 37 13.13 9.38 -18.29
N ALA A 38 12.43 10.10 -19.16
CA ALA A 38 12.15 11.53 -18.97
C ALA A 38 11.36 11.78 -17.67
N LEU A 39 10.28 11.02 -17.43
CA LEU A 39 9.44 11.18 -16.24
C LEU A 39 10.15 10.88 -14.92
N LYS A 40 11.17 10.01 -14.90
CA LYS A 40 12.00 9.77 -13.70
C LYS A 40 12.86 10.98 -13.34
N THR A 41 13.31 11.73 -14.35
CA THR A 41 14.22 12.87 -14.16
C THR A 41 13.50 14.19 -13.95
N GLN A 42 12.28 14.33 -14.47
CA GLN A 42 11.49 15.53 -14.29
C GLN A 42 10.84 15.55 -12.90
N LEU A 43 11.12 16.59 -12.12
CA LEU A 43 10.54 16.79 -10.79
C LEU A 43 9.34 17.74 -10.85
N ILE A 44 8.37 17.51 -9.98
CA ILE A 44 7.22 18.39 -9.78
C ILE A 44 7.64 19.52 -8.84
N SER A 45 7.99 20.68 -9.39
CA SER A 45 8.48 21.83 -8.62
C SER A 45 7.50 23.01 -8.55
N ASP A 46 6.31 22.87 -9.15
CA ASP A 46 5.31 23.92 -9.32
C ASP A 46 4.41 24.14 -8.09
N THR A 47 4.62 23.38 -7.01
CA THR A 47 3.73 23.39 -5.83
C THR A 47 4.44 22.86 -4.58
N GLU A 48 3.88 23.14 -3.40
CA GLU A 48 4.32 22.57 -2.12
C GLU A 48 3.63 21.24 -1.83
N GLN A 49 4.26 20.38 -1.02
CA GLN A 49 3.70 19.07 -0.71
C GLN A 49 2.49 19.18 0.22
N VAL A 50 1.31 18.85 -0.31
CA VAL A 50 0.06 18.85 0.45
C VAL A 50 -0.71 17.56 0.18
N TYR A 51 -1.07 16.85 1.25
CA TYR A 51 -1.93 15.65 1.16
C TYR A 51 -3.39 16.05 0.97
N THR A 52 -4.04 15.48 -0.04
CA THR A 52 -5.45 15.80 -0.33
C THR A 52 -6.39 15.13 0.66
N HIS A 53 -7.46 15.84 1.04
CA HIS A 53 -8.57 15.28 1.82
C HIS A 53 -9.81 15.14 0.94
N GLY A 54 -10.22 13.89 0.70
CA GLY A 54 -11.33 13.58 -0.20
C GLY A 54 -10.95 13.63 -1.68
N ALA A 55 -11.95 13.61 -2.57
CA ALA A 55 -11.72 13.57 -4.01
C ALA A 55 -12.71 14.48 -4.75
N ALA A 56 -12.18 15.38 -5.59
CA ALA A 56 -12.99 16.21 -6.46
C ALA A 56 -13.81 15.34 -7.43
N LYS A 57 -15.02 15.79 -7.79
CA LYS A 57 -15.87 15.04 -8.73
C LYS A 57 -15.27 15.04 -10.12
N ASP A 58 -14.93 16.22 -10.66
CA ASP A 58 -14.23 16.33 -11.93
C ASP A 58 -12.84 15.69 -11.87
N ILE A 59 -12.47 14.88 -12.86
CA ILE A 59 -11.21 14.14 -12.83
C ILE A 59 -10.01 15.06 -13.09
N THR A 60 -10.15 16.07 -13.94
CA THR A 60 -9.06 16.99 -14.25
C THR A 60 -8.70 17.79 -13.01
N GLN A 61 -9.71 18.33 -12.31
CA GLN A 61 -9.51 19.00 -11.02
C GLN A 61 -8.96 18.03 -9.97
N HIS A 62 -9.44 16.79 -9.93
CA HIS A 62 -8.94 15.80 -8.98
C HIS A 62 -7.47 15.50 -9.20
N LEU A 63 -7.06 15.28 -10.46
CA LEU A 63 -5.68 15.02 -10.83
C LEU A 63 -4.79 16.25 -10.58
N HIS A 64 -5.29 17.46 -10.86
CA HIS A 64 -4.58 18.70 -10.54
C HIS A 64 -4.32 18.82 -9.04
N ASN A 65 -5.35 18.62 -8.21
CA ASN A 65 -5.19 18.65 -6.75
C ASN A 65 -4.24 17.56 -6.25
N LEU A 66 -4.29 16.37 -6.85
CA LEU A 66 -3.47 15.22 -6.48
C LEU A 66 -1.98 15.44 -6.78
N ARG A 67 -1.65 16.25 -7.79
CA ARG A 67 -0.27 16.55 -8.18
C ARG A 67 0.53 17.14 -7.03
N ALA A 68 -0.09 17.93 -6.16
CA ALA A 68 0.55 18.50 -4.97
C ALA A 68 1.07 17.45 -3.99
N GLU A 69 0.52 16.23 -3.97
CA GLU A 69 1.05 15.16 -3.12
C GLU A 69 2.45 14.68 -3.53
N PHE A 70 2.82 14.96 -4.78
CA PHE A 70 4.07 14.56 -5.42
C PHE A 70 5.04 15.73 -5.60
N ALA A 71 4.80 16.87 -4.97
CA ALA A 71 5.74 17.99 -4.96
C ALA A 71 7.15 17.53 -4.54
N GLY A 72 8.17 17.96 -5.29
CA GLY A 72 9.56 17.57 -5.12
C GLY A 72 9.90 16.16 -5.58
N GLN A 73 8.93 15.40 -6.12
CA GLN A 73 9.13 14.02 -6.57
C GLN A 73 9.08 13.91 -8.10
N ALA A 74 9.56 12.77 -8.60
CA ALA A 74 9.55 12.47 -10.03
C ALA A 74 8.11 12.39 -10.59
N GLU A 75 7.92 12.95 -11.78
CA GLU A 75 6.66 12.92 -12.53
C GLU A 75 6.15 11.49 -12.75
N LEU A 76 7.05 10.49 -12.82
CA LEU A 76 6.67 9.08 -12.95
C LEU A 76 5.78 8.60 -11.79
N LEU A 77 5.97 9.11 -10.57
CA LEU A 77 5.16 8.75 -9.41
C LEU A 77 3.74 9.34 -9.52
N TYR A 78 3.62 10.53 -10.08
CA TYR A 78 2.33 11.14 -10.37
C TYR A 78 1.62 10.42 -11.52
N TYR A 79 2.35 10.05 -12.58
CA TYR A 79 1.85 9.22 -13.68
C TYR A 79 1.25 7.91 -13.17
N HIS A 80 1.95 7.21 -12.26
CA HIS A 80 1.43 6.03 -11.57
C HIS A 80 0.08 6.29 -10.89
N ALA A 81 -0.04 7.39 -10.15
CA ALA A 81 -1.29 7.76 -9.48
C ALA A 81 -2.41 8.15 -10.44
N GLN A 82 -2.11 8.80 -11.57
CA GLN A 82 -3.09 9.14 -12.60
C GLN A 82 -3.76 7.87 -13.16
N LEU A 83 -2.98 6.82 -13.46
CA LEU A 83 -3.50 5.54 -13.91
C LEU A 83 -4.46 4.91 -12.87
N ILE A 84 -4.05 4.86 -11.60
CA ILE A 84 -4.90 4.35 -10.50
C ILE A 84 -6.21 5.15 -10.40
N VAL A 85 -6.15 6.48 -10.48
CA VAL A 85 -7.35 7.32 -10.44
C VAL A 85 -8.29 6.98 -11.60
N LEU A 86 -7.79 6.86 -12.83
CA LEU A 86 -8.60 6.51 -13.98
C LEU A 86 -9.26 5.13 -13.83
N ILE A 87 -8.51 4.13 -13.37
CA ILE A 87 -8.99 2.78 -13.10
C ILE A 87 -10.10 2.79 -12.03
N ARG A 88 -9.86 3.44 -10.87
CA ARG A 88 -10.84 3.55 -9.78
C ARG A 88 -12.08 4.36 -10.14
N ARG A 89 -11.97 5.25 -11.13
CA ARG A 89 -13.09 6.00 -11.72
C ARG A 89 -13.82 5.20 -12.80
N GLU A 90 -13.41 3.95 -13.02
CA GLU A 90 -13.95 3.02 -14.01
C GLU A 90 -13.91 3.62 -15.43
N TYR A 91 -12.86 4.40 -15.73
CA TYR A 91 -12.65 4.98 -17.05
C TYR A 91 -11.65 4.13 -17.84
N GLN A 92 -12.09 3.56 -18.97
CA GLN A 92 -11.20 2.81 -19.88
C GLN A 92 -10.36 1.73 -19.17
N VAL A 93 -10.96 1.03 -18.19
CA VAL A 93 -10.25 0.21 -17.20
C VAL A 93 -9.25 -0.77 -17.82
N ALA A 94 -9.64 -1.50 -18.86
CA ALA A 94 -8.75 -2.46 -19.51
C ALA A 94 -7.51 -1.75 -20.09
N GLU A 95 -7.71 -0.65 -20.81
CA GLU A 95 -6.62 0.10 -21.44
C GLU A 95 -5.70 0.75 -20.40
N GLN A 96 -6.27 1.33 -19.34
CA GLN A 96 -5.50 1.96 -18.26
C GLN A 96 -4.74 0.94 -17.43
N PHE A 97 -5.34 -0.24 -17.18
CA PHE A 97 -4.68 -1.31 -16.45
C PHE A 97 -3.53 -1.91 -17.27
N THR A 98 -3.68 -2.08 -18.59
CA THR A 98 -2.55 -2.51 -19.45
C THR A 98 -1.40 -1.50 -19.47
N LEU A 99 -1.66 -0.20 -19.32
CA LEU A 99 -0.58 0.80 -19.12
C LEU A 99 0.05 0.67 -17.73
N PHE A 100 -0.76 0.38 -16.71
CA PHE A 100 -0.31 0.19 -15.34
C PHE A 100 0.57 -1.06 -15.18
N GLU A 101 0.20 -2.17 -15.82
CA GLU A 101 1.02 -3.39 -15.88
C GLU A 101 2.37 -3.09 -16.53
N ARG A 102 2.37 -2.48 -17.72
CA ARG A 102 3.61 -2.10 -18.43
C ARG A 102 4.51 -1.19 -17.62
N LEU A 103 3.93 -0.24 -16.88
CA LEU A 103 4.68 0.63 -15.98
C LEU A 103 5.40 -0.17 -14.89
N TRP A 104 4.69 -1.08 -14.23
CA TRP A 104 5.28 -1.92 -13.17
C TRP A 104 6.28 -2.94 -13.72
N ASP A 105 6.04 -3.53 -14.88
CA ASP A 105 6.99 -4.45 -15.52
C ASP A 105 8.32 -3.76 -15.87
N SER A 106 8.25 -2.47 -16.24
CA SER A 106 9.43 -1.71 -16.69
C SER A 106 10.15 -1.00 -15.53
N GLU A 107 9.43 -0.52 -14.53
CA GLU A 107 9.93 0.46 -13.55
C GLU A 107 9.68 0.02 -12.08
N ALA A 108 9.38 -1.26 -11.82
CA ALA A 108 9.07 -1.77 -10.48
C ALA A 108 10.10 -1.35 -9.41
N GLU A 109 11.40 -1.41 -9.70
CA GLU A 109 12.44 -1.05 -8.72
C GLU A 109 12.37 0.42 -8.33
N PHE A 110 12.26 1.31 -9.33
CA PHE A 110 12.14 2.75 -9.09
C PHE A 110 10.87 3.08 -8.30
N LEU A 111 9.73 2.51 -8.72
CA LEU A 111 8.43 2.74 -8.09
C LEU A 111 8.41 2.23 -6.64
N ARG A 112 8.93 1.03 -6.41
CA ARG A 112 9.09 0.41 -5.09
C ARG A 112 9.83 1.33 -4.13
N GLU A 113 10.97 1.86 -4.57
CA GLU A 113 11.84 2.68 -3.75
C GLU A 113 11.22 4.05 -3.44
N HIS A 114 10.59 4.68 -4.43
CA HIS A 114 10.21 6.10 -4.35
C HIS A 114 8.74 6.35 -3.98
N LEU A 115 7.82 5.43 -4.26
CA LEU A 115 6.43 5.58 -3.83
C LEU A 115 6.32 5.46 -2.32
N ASN A 116 5.51 6.30 -1.67
CA ASN A 116 5.19 6.12 -0.25
C ASN A 116 4.30 4.87 -0.04
N THR A 117 4.20 4.42 1.21
CA THR A 117 3.43 3.21 1.60
C THR A 117 1.98 3.26 1.13
N ARG A 118 1.33 4.43 1.16
CA ARG A 118 -0.06 4.58 0.70
C ARG A 118 -0.20 4.29 -0.81
N TRP A 119 0.73 4.76 -1.62
CA TRP A 119 0.71 4.52 -3.06
C TRP A 119 1.11 3.08 -3.44
N LEU A 120 2.03 2.46 -2.69
CA LEU A 120 2.34 1.03 -2.84
C LEU A 120 1.11 0.15 -2.56
N ILE A 121 0.35 0.44 -1.51
CA ILE A 121 -0.92 -0.27 -1.22
C ILE A 121 -1.94 0.00 -2.31
N SER A 122 -2.03 1.25 -2.80
CA SER A 122 -2.96 1.58 -3.88
C SER A 122 -2.63 0.80 -5.16
N ALA A 123 -1.34 0.53 -5.43
CA ALA A 123 -0.92 -0.34 -6.51
C ALA A 123 -1.34 -1.79 -6.26
N ALA A 124 -1.07 -2.33 -5.07
CA ALA A 124 -1.49 -3.67 -4.68
C ALA A 124 -3.02 -3.85 -4.83
N ASP A 125 -3.84 -2.97 -4.26
CA ASP A 125 -5.30 -3.02 -4.41
C ASP A 125 -5.72 -3.03 -5.89
N THR A 126 -5.05 -2.24 -6.74
CA THR A 126 -5.30 -2.20 -8.19
C THR A 126 -5.01 -3.55 -8.85
N PHE A 127 -3.87 -4.18 -8.54
CA PHE A 127 -3.54 -5.52 -9.06
C PHE A 127 -4.46 -6.62 -8.51
N ALA A 128 -4.84 -6.56 -7.23
CA ALA A 128 -5.76 -7.53 -6.63
C ALA A 128 -7.14 -7.55 -7.32
N ASP A 129 -7.62 -6.37 -7.71
CA ASP A 129 -8.92 -6.18 -8.36
C ASP A 129 -8.91 -6.51 -9.86
N HIS A 130 -7.78 -6.31 -10.56
CA HIS A 130 -7.76 -6.29 -12.03
C HIS A 130 -6.80 -7.26 -12.71
N SER A 131 -5.75 -7.76 -12.02
CA SER A 131 -4.81 -8.70 -12.63
C SER A 131 -5.49 -10.00 -13.05
N THR A 132 -5.01 -10.62 -14.12
CA THR A 132 -5.40 -11.98 -14.54
C THR A 132 -4.50 -13.06 -13.95
N ASP A 133 -3.34 -12.68 -13.38
CA ASP A 133 -2.41 -13.59 -12.70
C ASP A 133 -2.84 -13.80 -11.24
N GLU A 134 -3.21 -15.04 -10.91
CA GLU A 134 -3.64 -15.42 -9.57
C GLU A 134 -2.56 -15.20 -8.50
N SER A 135 -1.29 -15.47 -8.82
CA SER A 135 -0.17 -15.26 -7.90
C SER A 135 -0.01 -13.79 -7.55
N MET A 136 -0.07 -12.93 -8.58
CA MET A 136 0.01 -11.48 -8.42
C MET A 136 -1.15 -10.96 -7.56
N ARG A 137 -2.38 -11.45 -7.79
CA ARG A 137 -3.55 -11.08 -6.98
C ARG A 137 -3.42 -11.52 -5.52
N SER A 138 -2.91 -12.73 -5.29
CA SER A 138 -2.71 -13.26 -3.94
C SER A 138 -1.67 -12.45 -3.16
N LEU A 139 -0.55 -12.10 -3.78
CA LEU A 139 0.50 -11.27 -3.15
C LEU A 139 0.01 -9.84 -2.90
N ALA A 140 -0.71 -9.26 -3.87
CA ALA A 140 -1.34 -7.97 -3.71
C ALA A 140 -2.34 -7.96 -2.54
N LEU A 141 -3.20 -8.98 -2.43
CA LEU A 141 -4.11 -9.11 -1.30
C LEU A 141 -3.35 -9.24 0.03
N ALA A 142 -2.26 -10.01 0.07
CA ALA A 142 -1.43 -10.15 1.26
C ALA A 142 -0.83 -8.80 1.70
N ALA A 143 -0.38 -7.96 0.75
CA ALA A 143 0.10 -6.61 1.03
C ALA A 143 -0.99 -5.73 1.65
N SER A 144 -2.20 -5.74 1.09
CA SER A 144 -3.33 -4.99 1.62
C SER A 144 -3.77 -5.49 3.00
N LEU A 145 -3.80 -6.80 3.23
CA LEU A 145 -4.10 -7.38 4.54
C LEU A 145 -3.08 -6.95 5.59
N LEU A 146 -1.79 -7.12 5.30
CA LEU A 146 -0.70 -6.76 6.21
C LEU A 146 -0.80 -5.30 6.65
N VAL A 147 -0.90 -4.36 5.71
CA VAL A 147 -0.89 -2.95 6.08
C VAL A 147 -2.22 -2.50 6.70
N ASN A 148 -3.36 -3.02 6.25
CA ASN A 148 -4.64 -2.65 6.87
C ASN A 148 -4.74 -3.14 8.32
N THR A 149 -4.21 -4.32 8.64
CA THR A 149 -4.12 -4.80 10.03
C THR A 149 -3.27 -3.88 10.88
N ILE A 150 -2.08 -3.48 10.40
CA ILE A 150 -1.23 -2.53 11.13
C ILE A 150 -1.88 -1.17 11.25
N LYS A 151 -2.52 -0.67 10.18
CA LYS A 151 -3.22 0.60 10.20
C LYS A 151 -4.32 0.61 11.27
N LEU A 152 -5.12 -0.45 11.39
CA LEU A 152 -6.14 -0.56 12.43
C LEU A 152 -5.51 -0.54 13.84
N GLN A 153 -4.46 -1.33 14.05
CA GLN A 153 -3.78 -1.40 15.35
C GLN A 153 -3.12 -0.06 15.73
N GLU A 154 -2.43 0.63 14.81
CA GLU A 154 -1.85 1.95 15.08
C GLU A 154 -2.94 3.02 15.27
N THR A 155 -4.08 2.89 14.59
CA THR A 155 -5.23 3.80 14.81
C THR A 155 -5.82 3.57 16.21
N GLU A 156 -5.97 2.33 16.65
CA GLU A 156 -6.41 2.02 18.02
C GLU A 156 -5.43 2.59 19.06
N ARG A 157 -4.12 2.42 18.85
CA ARG A 157 -3.08 3.00 19.71
C ARG A 157 -3.27 4.51 19.85
N TYR A 158 -3.42 5.22 18.72
CA TYR A 158 -3.67 6.67 18.71
C TYR A 158 -4.97 7.06 19.44
N LEU A 159 -6.07 6.32 19.21
CA LEU A 159 -7.34 6.60 19.87
C LEU A 159 -7.28 6.42 21.40
N GLN A 160 -6.45 5.49 21.87
CA GLN A 160 -6.28 5.18 23.29
C GLN A 160 -5.14 5.97 23.96
N ALA A 161 -4.44 6.83 23.20
CA ALA A 161 -3.19 7.48 23.64
C ALA A 161 -2.15 6.47 24.16
N ALA A 162 -2.14 5.25 23.62
CA ALA A 162 -1.30 4.16 24.08
C ALA A 162 0.19 4.37 23.73
N GLU A 163 0.52 5.33 22.87
CA GLU A 163 1.87 5.82 22.63
C GLU A 163 2.55 6.40 23.88
N CYS A 164 1.79 6.81 24.89
CA CYS A 164 2.30 7.32 26.17
C CYS A 164 2.57 6.20 27.18
N LEU A 165 2.23 4.95 26.86
CA LEU A 165 2.41 3.82 27.76
C LEU A 165 3.81 3.22 27.64
N THR A 166 4.31 2.69 28.75
CA THR A 166 5.57 1.96 28.81
C THR A 166 5.32 0.48 29.09
N ASP A 167 6.30 -0.35 28.72
CA ASP A 167 6.22 -1.79 28.94
C ASP A 167 6.23 -2.12 30.44
N GLN A 168 5.40 -3.08 30.84
CA GLN A 168 5.39 -3.61 32.21
C GLN A 168 6.38 -4.77 32.32
N ALA A 169 7.42 -4.60 33.15
CA ALA A 169 8.48 -5.60 33.33
C ALA A 169 7.94 -6.99 33.74
N GLU A 170 6.93 -7.03 34.62
CA GLU A 170 6.29 -8.28 35.05
C GLU A 170 5.67 -9.03 33.86
N ARG A 171 4.95 -8.32 32.98
CA ARG A 171 4.33 -8.93 31.79
C ARG A 171 5.39 -9.39 30.79
N GLN A 172 6.47 -8.63 30.60
CA GLN A 172 7.59 -9.07 29.76
C GLN A 172 8.20 -10.37 30.30
N GLN A 173 8.39 -10.48 31.62
CA GLN A 173 8.89 -11.70 32.25
C GLN A 173 7.94 -12.88 32.07
N GLN A 174 6.63 -12.67 32.23
CA GLN A 174 5.61 -13.70 32.00
C GLN A 174 5.69 -14.29 30.59
N LEU A 175 5.97 -13.47 29.58
CA LEU A 175 6.16 -13.92 28.19
C LEU A 175 7.41 -14.78 27.98
N GLN A 176 8.41 -14.70 28.88
CA GLN A 176 9.60 -15.56 28.82
C GLN A 176 9.41 -16.90 29.55
N THR A 177 8.58 -16.92 30.59
CA THR A 177 8.45 -18.07 31.49
C THR A 177 7.24 -18.94 31.21
N GLY A 178 6.31 -18.50 30.36
CA GLY A 178 5.11 -19.26 30.06
C GLY A 178 4.30 -18.76 28.87
N ARG A 179 3.22 -19.47 28.57
CA ARG A 179 2.28 -19.12 27.51
C ARG A 179 1.20 -18.20 28.05
N VAL A 180 1.17 -16.96 27.57
CA VAL A 180 0.05 -16.04 27.81
C VAL A 180 -0.97 -16.25 26.70
N ALA A 181 -2.14 -16.80 27.02
CA ALA A 181 -3.21 -16.99 26.05
C ALA A 181 -3.81 -15.65 25.61
N LEU A 182 -4.10 -15.52 24.33
CA LEU A 182 -4.91 -14.44 23.76
C LEU A 182 -6.27 -15.02 23.34
N PHE A 183 -6.71 -14.75 22.12
CA PHE A 183 -7.99 -15.22 21.59
C PHE A 183 -7.84 -16.57 20.88
N ASP A 184 -8.90 -17.38 20.89
CA ASP A 184 -9.09 -18.56 20.03
C ASP A 184 -7.86 -19.49 19.90
N GLY A 185 -7.27 -19.86 21.04
CA GLY A 185 -6.12 -20.77 21.07
C GLY A 185 -4.78 -20.15 20.67
N THR A 186 -4.73 -18.88 20.27
CA THR A 186 -3.47 -18.16 20.05
C THR A 186 -2.84 -17.68 21.36
N SER A 187 -1.55 -17.38 21.33
CA SER A 187 -0.82 -16.82 22.46
C SER A 187 -0.13 -15.52 22.10
N ALA A 188 0.19 -14.74 23.12
CA ALA A 188 0.97 -13.53 22.96
C ALA A 188 2.36 -13.89 22.39
N PHE A 189 2.88 -12.97 21.57
CA PHE A 189 4.22 -13.07 21.01
C PHE A 189 5.26 -13.03 22.13
N ALA A 190 6.18 -14.00 22.16
CA ALA A 190 7.26 -14.02 23.15
C ALA A 190 8.31 -12.95 22.80
N VAL A 191 8.06 -11.73 23.26
CA VAL A 191 8.91 -10.54 23.04
C VAL A 191 10.37 -10.91 23.31
N GLY A 192 11.28 -10.63 22.37
CA GLY A 192 12.70 -10.97 22.53
C GLY A 192 13.17 -12.22 21.79
N THR A 193 12.36 -13.28 21.74
CA THR A 193 12.86 -14.64 21.40
C THR A 193 11.98 -15.43 20.42
N ASP A 194 10.76 -15.00 20.16
CA ASP A 194 9.81 -15.63 19.24
C ASP A 194 10.31 -15.58 17.78
N ASP A 195 10.07 -16.65 17.03
CA ASP A 195 10.57 -16.83 15.66
C ASP A 195 9.47 -16.78 14.58
N THR A 196 8.22 -16.56 14.96
CA THR A 196 7.06 -16.55 14.05
C THR A 196 7.23 -15.52 12.93
N LEU A 197 7.70 -14.31 13.24
CA LEU A 197 7.96 -13.26 12.26
C LEU A 197 9.16 -13.56 11.35
N ARG A 198 10.20 -14.24 11.86
CA ARG A 198 11.32 -14.70 11.02
C ARG A 198 10.86 -15.76 10.03
N ASN A 199 10.07 -16.72 10.50
CA ASN A 199 9.51 -17.75 9.65
C ASN A 199 8.56 -17.14 8.60
N LEU A 200 7.80 -16.10 8.95
CA LEU A 200 7.02 -15.33 7.99
C LEU A 200 7.91 -14.63 6.96
N ARG A 201 8.99 -13.95 7.41
CA ARG A 201 9.96 -13.30 6.52
C ARG A 201 10.54 -14.26 5.49
N TRP A 202 10.97 -15.46 5.88
CA TRP A 202 11.48 -16.45 4.94
C TRP A 202 10.46 -16.83 3.85
N ARG A 203 9.19 -16.96 4.21
CA ARG A 203 8.12 -17.25 3.24
C ARG A 203 7.88 -16.07 2.31
N LEU A 204 7.93 -14.84 2.84
CA LEU A 204 7.82 -13.63 2.04
C LEU A 204 8.98 -13.51 1.04
N ASP A 205 10.22 -13.73 1.48
CA ASP A 205 11.41 -13.66 0.63
C ASP A 205 11.38 -14.72 -0.49
N ALA A 206 10.89 -15.93 -0.20
CA ALA A 206 10.74 -16.98 -1.19
C ALA A 206 9.72 -16.63 -2.30
N LEU A 207 8.74 -15.77 -1.99
CA LEU A 207 7.68 -15.37 -2.92
C LEU A 207 7.96 -14.03 -3.61
N SER A 208 8.74 -13.15 -2.99
CA SER A 208 8.89 -11.75 -3.40
C SER A 208 9.57 -11.55 -4.76
N GLN A 209 10.36 -12.54 -5.21
CA GLN A 209 11.15 -12.45 -6.44
C GLN A 209 10.38 -12.82 -7.72
N THR A 210 9.09 -13.19 -7.60
CA THR A 210 8.33 -13.80 -8.70
C THR A 210 7.62 -12.79 -9.61
N ASN A 211 7.18 -11.66 -9.07
CA ASN A 211 6.45 -10.62 -9.81
C ASN A 211 6.50 -9.26 -9.06
N PRO A 212 6.09 -8.15 -9.70
CA PRO A 212 6.11 -6.82 -9.09
C PRO A 212 5.40 -6.73 -7.73
N MET A 213 4.30 -7.48 -7.51
CA MET A 213 3.58 -7.45 -6.23
C MET A 213 4.33 -8.18 -5.11
N GLY A 214 5.15 -9.17 -5.44
CA GLY A 214 6.11 -9.74 -4.53
C GLY A 214 7.13 -8.70 -4.02
N LEU A 215 7.66 -7.88 -4.93
CA LEU A 215 8.59 -6.79 -4.59
C LEU A 215 7.92 -5.73 -3.72
N VAL A 216 6.68 -5.35 -4.04
CA VAL A 216 5.88 -4.41 -3.23
C VAL A 216 5.64 -4.96 -1.82
N LEU A 217 5.25 -6.23 -1.70
CA LEU A 217 5.01 -6.85 -0.40
C LEU A 217 6.29 -6.89 0.46
N ALA A 218 7.43 -7.24 -0.13
CA ALA A 218 8.71 -7.23 0.58
C ALA A 218 9.12 -5.80 1.04
N GLU A 219 8.96 -4.81 0.17
CA GLU A 219 9.22 -3.40 0.50
C GLU A 219 8.33 -2.90 1.64
N LEU A 220 7.03 -3.22 1.59
CA LEU A 220 6.10 -2.89 2.66
C LEU A 220 6.50 -3.54 3.98
N PHE A 221 6.86 -4.82 3.96
CA PHE A 221 7.35 -5.53 5.15
C PHE A 221 8.60 -4.88 5.73
N GLN A 222 9.52 -4.43 4.88
CA GLN A 222 10.74 -3.72 5.30
C GLN A 222 10.42 -2.37 5.95
N ARG A 223 9.50 -1.59 5.35
CA ARG A 223 9.08 -0.28 5.88
C ARG A 223 8.41 -0.37 7.24
N LEU A 224 7.72 -1.47 7.55
CA LEU A 224 7.18 -1.72 8.88
C LEU A 224 8.29 -1.84 9.94
N GLN A 225 9.53 -2.20 9.56
CA GLN A 225 10.67 -2.30 10.48
C GLN A 225 11.38 -0.95 10.73
N THR A 226 11.08 0.08 9.94
CA THR A 226 11.79 1.37 9.97
C THR A 226 10.91 2.51 10.47
N HIS A 227 9.62 2.54 10.11
CA HIS A 227 8.66 3.50 10.65
C HIS A 227 8.19 3.12 12.05
N ASP A 228 7.67 4.08 12.84
CA ASP A 228 7.05 3.81 14.16
C ASP A 228 5.77 2.99 13.99
N THR A 229 5.93 1.68 13.82
CA THR A 229 4.87 0.69 13.78
C THR A 229 5.14 -0.39 14.82
N VAL A 230 4.14 -1.22 15.11
CA VAL A 230 4.27 -2.35 16.02
C VAL A 230 5.42 -3.27 15.65
N TYR A 231 5.72 -3.45 14.36
CA TYR A 231 6.86 -4.25 13.92
C TYR A 231 8.19 -3.65 14.38
N GLN A 232 8.42 -2.36 14.12
CA GLN A 232 9.63 -1.65 14.56
C GLN A 232 9.76 -1.66 16.08
N ARG A 233 8.66 -1.46 16.81
CA ARG A 233 8.65 -1.48 18.27
C ARG A 233 8.95 -2.87 18.84
N PHE A 234 8.45 -3.94 18.22
CA PHE A 234 8.79 -5.32 18.62
C PHE A 234 10.22 -5.69 18.21
N ARG A 235 10.73 -5.16 17.09
CA ARG A 235 12.14 -5.31 16.69
C ARG A 235 13.08 -4.69 17.73
N GLN A 236 12.77 -3.51 18.24
CA GLN A 236 13.56 -2.88 19.31
C GLN A 236 13.60 -3.70 20.61
N ARG A 237 12.55 -4.49 20.87
CA ARG A 237 12.47 -5.38 22.02
C ARG A 237 13.08 -6.76 21.73
N HIS A 238 13.50 -7.03 20.49
CA HIS A 238 14.05 -8.32 20.11
C HIS A 238 15.50 -8.45 20.58
N THR A 239 15.86 -9.58 21.19
CA THR A 239 17.19 -9.78 21.79
C THR A 239 17.94 -10.97 21.18
N ARG A 240 17.23 -11.89 20.51
CA ARG A 240 17.82 -13.12 19.98
C ARG A 240 18.10 -13.02 18.48
N ALA A 241 19.36 -12.80 18.11
CA ALA A 241 19.77 -12.64 16.71
C ALA A 241 19.31 -13.78 15.77
N LYS A 242 19.26 -15.04 16.25
CA LYS A 242 18.84 -16.21 15.43
C LYS A 242 17.38 -16.16 14.98
N THR A 243 16.55 -15.38 15.65
CA THR A 243 15.10 -15.24 15.42
C THR A 243 14.71 -13.88 14.86
N ALA A 244 15.70 -13.07 14.47
CA ALA A 244 15.50 -11.79 13.80
C ALA A 244 14.79 -11.96 12.45
N TRP A 245 13.92 -11.00 12.09
CA TRP A 245 13.12 -11.00 10.86
C TRP A 245 13.29 -9.77 9.98
N TRP A 246 14.05 -8.78 10.46
CA TRP A 246 14.36 -7.56 9.71
C TRP A 246 15.43 -7.84 8.64
#